data_AF-A0A9N9NIY7-F1
#
_entry.id   AF-A0A9N9NIY7-F1
#
_cell.length_a   1.000
_cell.length_b   1.000
_cell.length_c   1.000
_cell.angle_alpha   90.00
_cell.angle_beta   90.00
_cell.angle_gamma   90.00
#
_symmetry.space_group_name_H-M   'P 1'
#
loop_
_entity.id
_entity.type
_entity.pdbx_description
1 polymer ?
#
loop_
_entity_poly.entity_id
_entity_poly.type
_entity_poly.pdbx_seq_one_letter_code
_entity_poly.pdbx_strand_id
1 'polypeptide(L)'
;ATPILNAHNVDPIKYVGEDGNPFGRDIKGIFKGCCASVKVTDSYSDGIRYIIFNGLKGLSDWDIGEVSENEEYSKALARSKYGLAPSGWTLDTTRIWEYFAFGVVPVVIADGIIEPFEDDVDWDSMIVRIRRNDAHRINEILDAIPEDEYQRK
;
A
#
# COMPACT_ATOMS: atom_id res chain seq x y z
N ALA A 1 -14.09 7.72 6.34
CA ALA A 1 -13.59 7.14 7.61
C ALA A 1 -13.19 5.71 7.34
N THR A 2 -11.99 5.35 7.75
CA THR A 2 -11.38 4.04 7.56
C THR A 2 -12.17 2.97 8.33
N PRO A 3 -12.85 2.02 7.65
CA PRO A 3 -13.74 1.08 8.34
C PRO A 3 -13.03 0.27 9.41
N ILE A 4 -11.78 -0.16 9.16
CA ILE A 4 -11.03 -0.99 10.11
C ILE A 4 -10.73 -0.26 11.43
N LEU A 5 -10.39 1.03 11.36
CA LEU A 5 -10.03 1.82 12.54
C LEU A 5 -11.29 2.23 13.31
N ASN A 6 -12.32 2.75 12.62
CA ASN A 6 -13.45 3.41 13.27
C ASN A 6 -14.68 2.52 13.46
N ALA A 7 -14.96 1.58 12.54
CA ALA A 7 -16.13 0.72 12.64
C ALA A 7 -15.82 -0.60 13.33
N HIS A 8 -14.57 -1.07 13.22
CA HIS A 8 -14.15 -2.37 13.76
C HIS A 8 -13.23 -2.27 14.98
N ASN A 9 -12.94 -1.04 15.48
CA ASN A 9 -12.14 -0.77 16.67
C ASN A 9 -10.80 -1.54 16.69
N VAL A 10 -10.17 -1.70 15.52
CA VAL A 10 -8.84 -2.28 15.46
C VAL A 10 -7.85 -1.25 16.00
N ASP A 11 -7.04 -1.67 16.96
CA ASP A 11 -6.01 -0.86 17.59
C ASP A 11 -4.66 -1.16 16.95
N PRO A 12 -4.14 -0.28 16.07
CA PRO A 12 -2.90 -0.50 15.35
C PRO A 12 -1.66 -0.48 16.25
N ILE A 13 -1.75 0.14 17.44
CA ILE A 13 -0.63 0.27 18.40
C ILE A 13 -0.15 -1.12 18.85
N LYS A 14 -1.04 -2.12 18.82
CA LYS A 14 -0.70 -3.52 19.14
C LYS A 14 0.29 -4.16 18.17
N TYR A 15 0.52 -3.54 17.02
CA TYR A 15 1.35 -4.08 15.93
C TYR A 15 2.64 -3.29 15.68
N VAL A 16 2.87 -2.22 16.45
CA VAL A 16 4.10 -1.42 16.42
C VAL A 16 4.83 -1.49 17.77
N GLY A 17 6.14 -1.30 17.73
CA GLY A 17 7.00 -1.21 18.89
C GLY A 17 6.87 0.08 19.65
N GLU A 18 7.55 0.16 20.79
CA GLU A 18 7.61 1.37 21.62
C GLU A 18 8.25 2.56 20.88
N ASP A 19 9.04 2.29 19.84
CA ASP A 19 9.64 3.25 18.92
C ASP A 19 8.73 3.62 17.73
N GLY A 20 7.54 3.03 17.65
CA GLY A 20 6.60 3.19 16.54
C GLY A 20 6.88 2.27 15.34
N ASN A 21 7.95 1.46 15.39
CA ASN A 21 8.31 0.59 14.26
C ASN A 21 7.61 -0.77 14.34
N PRO A 22 7.07 -1.29 13.24
CA PRO A 22 6.39 -2.58 13.22
C PRO A 22 7.36 -3.77 13.35
N PHE A 23 6.97 -4.81 14.09
CA PHE A 23 7.78 -6.02 14.28
C PHE A 23 7.41 -7.13 13.28
N GLY A 24 8.41 -7.94 12.90
CA GLY A 24 8.15 -9.24 12.25
C GLY A 24 7.48 -9.15 10.88
N ARG A 25 7.77 -8.10 10.11
CA ARG A 25 7.28 -7.92 8.74
C ARG A 25 7.80 -9.03 7.84
N ASP A 26 6.94 -9.95 7.43
CA ASP A 26 7.26 -11.07 6.53
C ASP A 26 6.49 -11.04 5.22
N ILE A 27 5.60 -10.04 5.02
CA ILE A 27 4.96 -9.73 3.75
C ILE A 27 5.70 -8.53 3.16
N LYS A 28 6.26 -8.67 1.96
CA LYS A 28 6.92 -7.56 1.25
C LYS A 28 5.90 -6.48 0.90
N GLY A 29 4.80 -6.84 0.25
CA GLY A 29 3.79 -5.87 -0.13
C GLY A 29 2.37 -6.41 -0.17
N ILE A 30 1.40 -5.52 0.08
CA ILE A 30 -0.02 -5.86 0.13
C ILE A 30 -0.85 -4.96 -0.79
N PHE A 31 -1.87 -5.56 -1.43
CA PHE A 31 -2.94 -4.83 -2.10
C PHE A 31 -4.25 -5.63 -2.09
N LYS A 32 -5.22 -5.13 -1.30
CA LYS A 32 -6.58 -5.67 -1.20
C LYS A 32 -7.59 -4.70 -1.83
N GLY A 33 -7.57 -4.66 -3.16
CA GLY A 33 -8.34 -3.67 -3.91
C GLY A 33 -8.69 -4.08 -5.34
N CYS A 34 -8.43 -5.33 -5.71
CA CYS A 34 -8.61 -5.82 -7.07
C CYS A 34 -9.02 -7.29 -7.11
N CYS A 35 -9.68 -7.70 -8.20
CA CYS A 35 -10.19 -9.04 -8.41
C CYS A 35 -9.61 -9.68 -9.68
N ALA A 36 -9.79 -10.99 -9.84
CA ALA A 36 -9.28 -11.75 -10.98
C ALA A 36 -9.90 -11.33 -12.33
N SER A 37 -11.03 -10.62 -12.31
CA SER A 37 -11.74 -10.16 -13.50
C SER A 37 -11.32 -8.76 -13.97
N VAL A 38 -10.36 -8.11 -13.31
CA VAL A 38 -9.84 -6.81 -13.76
C VAL A 38 -9.29 -6.93 -15.18
N LYS A 39 -9.58 -5.93 -16.02
CA LYS A 39 -9.14 -5.90 -17.42
C LYS A 39 -8.00 -4.91 -17.59
N VAL A 40 -7.16 -5.14 -18.59
CA VAL A 40 -6.14 -4.15 -19.00
C VAL A 40 -6.75 -2.80 -19.38
N THR A 41 -8.01 -2.79 -19.83
CA THR A 41 -8.78 -1.59 -20.17
C THR A 41 -9.57 -1.02 -18.99
N ASP A 42 -9.23 -1.38 -17.74
CA ASP A 42 -9.90 -0.85 -16.56
C ASP A 42 -9.70 0.66 -16.47
N SER A 43 -10.75 1.42 -16.80
CA SER A 43 -10.76 2.88 -16.68
C SER A 43 -10.79 3.38 -15.23
N TYR A 44 -10.99 2.49 -14.25
CA TYR A 44 -10.89 2.88 -12.86
C TYR A 44 -9.46 3.27 -12.48
N SER A 45 -8.49 2.47 -12.91
CA SER A 45 -7.08 2.63 -12.56
C SER A 45 -6.17 2.78 -13.78
N ASP A 46 -6.74 3.04 -14.95
CA ASP A 46 -6.06 3.04 -16.25
C ASP A 46 -5.19 1.78 -16.46
N GLY A 47 -5.74 0.62 -16.09
CA GLY A 47 -5.08 -0.69 -16.22
C GLY A 47 -4.03 -1.00 -15.15
N ILE A 48 -3.73 -0.11 -14.20
CA ILE A 48 -2.70 -0.36 -13.17
C ILE A 48 -3.07 -1.51 -12.25
N ARG A 49 -4.34 -1.63 -11.86
CA ARG A 49 -4.80 -2.77 -11.05
C ARG A 49 -4.60 -4.10 -11.78
N TYR A 50 -4.74 -4.13 -13.10
CA TYR A 50 -4.43 -5.32 -13.91
C TYR A 50 -2.95 -5.67 -13.85
N ILE A 51 -2.06 -4.69 -13.97
CA ILE A 51 -0.61 -4.88 -13.87
C ILE A 51 -0.22 -5.41 -12.50
N ILE A 52 -0.71 -4.79 -11.42
CA ILE A 52 -0.45 -5.23 -10.04
C ILE A 52 -0.94 -6.67 -9.84
N PHE A 53 -2.20 -6.94 -10.18
CA PHE A 53 -2.79 -8.23 -9.92
C PHE A 53 -2.12 -9.34 -10.72
N ASN A 54 -1.86 -9.16 -12.01
CA ASN A 54 -1.25 -10.22 -12.83
C ASN A 54 0.27 -10.32 -12.66
N GLY A 55 0.94 -9.22 -12.28
CA GLY A 55 2.38 -9.18 -12.11
C GLY A 55 2.85 -9.66 -10.74
N LEU A 56 2.07 -9.45 -9.68
CA LEU A 56 2.50 -9.69 -8.30
C LEU A 56 1.71 -10.80 -7.60
N LYS A 57 0.48 -11.13 -8.05
CA LYS A 57 -0.29 -12.22 -7.43
C LYS A 57 0.41 -13.57 -7.67
N GLY A 58 0.61 -14.31 -6.58
CA GLY A 58 1.24 -15.63 -6.59
C GLY A 58 2.73 -15.61 -6.27
N LEU A 59 3.34 -14.43 -6.13
CA LEU A 59 4.65 -14.29 -5.50
C LEU A 59 4.51 -14.53 -3.99
N SER A 60 5.43 -15.29 -3.40
CA SER A 60 5.29 -15.80 -2.02
C SER A 60 5.34 -14.72 -0.94
N ASP A 61 5.98 -13.60 -1.24
CA ASP A 61 6.17 -12.45 -0.36
C ASP A 61 5.14 -11.33 -0.61
N TRP A 62 4.17 -11.55 -1.51
CA TRP A 62 3.15 -10.57 -1.86
C TRP A 62 1.75 -11.05 -1.47
N ASP A 63 0.99 -10.18 -0.78
CA ASP A 63 -0.42 -10.42 -0.49
C ASP A 63 -1.33 -9.59 -1.39
N ILE A 64 -1.61 -10.13 -2.57
CA ILE A 64 -2.42 -9.47 -3.61
C ILE A 64 -3.75 -10.20 -3.79
N GLY A 65 -4.85 -9.46 -3.64
CA GLY A 65 -6.15 -10.08 -3.80
C GLY A 65 -7.33 -9.13 -3.69
N GLU A 66 -8.48 -9.78 -3.58
CA GLU A 66 -9.77 -9.13 -3.33
C GLU A 66 -9.82 -8.59 -1.90
N VAL A 67 -10.85 -7.80 -1.61
CA VAL A 67 -11.09 -7.33 -0.25
C VAL A 67 -11.31 -8.54 0.66
N SER A 68 -10.52 -8.64 1.71
CA SER A 68 -10.65 -9.67 2.76
C SER A 68 -11.44 -9.13 3.95
N GLU A 69 -11.83 -10.03 4.85
CA GLU A 69 -12.43 -9.65 6.13
C GLU A 69 -11.50 -8.73 6.94
N ASN A 70 -12.07 -7.81 7.73
CA ASN A 70 -11.29 -6.75 8.38
C ASN A 70 -10.23 -7.27 9.35
N GLU A 71 -10.50 -8.37 10.06
CA GLU A 71 -9.53 -8.98 10.98
C GLU A 71 -8.35 -9.59 10.23
N GLU A 72 -8.62 -10.31 9.13
CA GLU A 72 -7.58 -10.89 8.27
C GLU A 72 -6.73 -9.79 7.63
N TYR A 73 -7.39 -8.75 7.10
CA TYR A 73 -6.73 -7.61 6.50
C TYR A 73 -5.84 -6.88 7.52
N SER A 74 -6.32 -6.67 8.76
CA SER A 74 -5.53 -6.02 9.81
C SER A 74 -4.29 -6.83 10.19
N LYS A 75 -4.40 -8.16 10.28
CA LYS A 75 -3.25 -9.04 10.51
C LYS A 75 -2.26 -9.00 9.35
N ALA A 76 -2.75 -8.93 8.11
CA ALA A 76 -1.91 -8.81 6.93
C ALA A 76 -1.20 -7.45 6.88
N LEU A 77 -1.92 -6.35 7.17
CA LEU A 77 -1.35 -5.01 7.31
C LEU A 77 -0.24 -4.99 8.34
N ALA A 78 -0.45 -5.59 9.52
CA ALA A 78 0.54 -5.71 10.59
C ALA A 78 1.80 -6.51 10.21
N ARG A 79 1.77 -7.28 9.12
CA ARG A 79 2.91 -8.06 8.61
C ARG A 79 3.54 -7.49 7.34
N SER A 80 2.95 -6.44 6.75
CA SER A 80 3.35 -5.92 5.43
C SER A 80 4.36 -4.77 5.52
N LYS A 81 5.43 -4.78 4.71
CA LYS A 81 6.36 -3.64 4.59
C LYS A 81 5.75 -2.51 3.76
N TYR A 82 5.24 -2.84 2.57
CA TYR A 82 4.72 -1.88 1.60
C TYR A 82 3.22 -2.07 1.34
N GLY A 83 2.49 -0.98 1.14
CA GLY A 83 1.06 -1.00 0.79
C GLY A 83 0.83 -0.32 -0.54
N LEU A 84 0.33 -1.05 -1.55
CA LEU A 84 0.14 -0.46 -2.88
C LEU A 84 -1.12 0.41 -2.91
N ALA A 85 -0.94 1.68 -3.31
CA ALA A 85 -2.00 2.67 -3.49
C ALA A 85 -2.02 3.14 -4.95
N PRO A 86 -2.54 2.32 -5.89
CA PRO A 86 -2.70 2.75 -7.27
C PRO A 86 -3.78 3.82 -7.39
N SER A 87 -3.56 4.79 -8.29
CA SER A 87 -4.53 5.84 -8.60
C SER A 87 -5.91 5.25 -8.92
N GLY A 88 -6.94 5.84 -8.34
CA GLY A 88 -8.34 5.56 -8.64
C GLY A 88 -9.11 6.84 -8.94
N TRP A 89 -10.45 6.78 -8.88
CA TRP A 89 -11.31 7.93 -9.15
C TRP A 89 -11.39 8.93 -8.00
N THR A 90 -10.96 8.53 -6.81
CA THR A 90 -10.93 9.39 -5.63
C THR A 90 -9.50 9.89 -5.41
N LEU A 91 -9.36 11.19 -5.15
CA LEU A 91 -8.08 11.85 -4.85
C LEU A 91 -7.40 11.26 -3.61
N ASP A 92 -8.20 10.77 -2.67
CA ASP A 92 -7.80 10.05 -1.47
C ASP A 92 -8.09 8.56 -1.70
N THR A 93 -7.09 7.71 -1.45
CA THR A 93 -7.39 6.31 -1.15
C THR A 93 -7.36 6.18 0.36
N THR A 94 -8.50 5.83 0.96
CA THR A 94 -8.59 5.56 2.41
C THR A 94 -7.53 4.58 2.91
N ARG A 95 -6.96 3.76 2.02
CA ARG A 95 -5.87 2.80 2.27
C ARG A 95 -4.57 3.46 2.72
N ILE A 96 -4.21 4.65 2.22
CA ILE A 96 -2.98 5.33 2.65
C ILE A 96 -3.02 5.57 4.17
N TRP A 97 -4.17 5.98 4.69
CA TRP A 97 -4.36 6.20 6.13
C TRP A 97 -4.34 4.89 6.94
N GLU A 98 -4.81 3.78 6.37
CA GLU A 98 -4.66 2.44 6.96
C GLU A 98 -3.19 2.05 7.04
N TYR A 99 -2.46 2.28 5.95
CA TYR A 99 -1.04 1.95 5.87
C TYR A 99 -0.26 2.72 6.92
N PHE A 100 -0.44 4.04 7.01
CA PHE A 100 0.18 4.85 8.06
C PHE A 100 -0.20 4.36 9.47
N ALA A 101 -1.48 4.08 9.71
CA ALA A 101 -1.92 3.61 11.03
C ALA A 101 -1.22 2.31 11.45
N PHE A 102 -0.92 1.42 10.50
CA PHE A 102 -0.21 0.16 10.76
C PHE A 102 1.31 0.24 10.55
N GLY A 103 1.88 1.42 10.26
CA GLY A 103 3.32 1.58 9.96
C GLY A 103 3.77 0.93 8.65
N VAL A 104 2.86 0.76 7.69
CA VAL A 104 3.13 0.23 6.35
C VAL A 104 3.51 1.40 5.45
N VAL A 105 4.62 1.31 4.72
CA VAL A 105 5.06 2.37 3.81
C VAL A 105 4.15 2.39 2.57
N PRO A 106 3.40 3.48 2.32
CA PRO A 106 2.55 3.55 1.13
C PRO A 106 3.37 3.65 -0.15
N VAL A 107 2.96 2.89 -1.17
CA VAL A 107 3.52 2.95 -2.53
C VAL A 107 2.46 3.55 -3.45
N VAL A 108 2.58 4.84 -3.71
CA VAL A 108 1.65 5.58 -4.56
C VAL A 108 2.03 5.36 -6.03
N ILE A 109 1.11 4.77 -6.79
CA ILE A 109 1.32 4.46 -8.21
C ILE A 109 0.41 5.36 -9.04
N ALA A 110 0.97 6.48 -9.48
CA ALA A 110 0.22 7.53 -10.19
C ALA A 110 1.16 8.50 -10.92
N ASP A 111 0.58 9.32 -11.80
CA ASP A 111 1.25 10.45 -12.42
C ASP A 111 0.56 11.75 -11.97
N GLY A 112 1.33 12.72 -11.45
CA GLY A 112 0.82 14.07 -11.18
C GLY A 112 -0.24 14.18 -10.07
N ILE A 113 -0.21 13.30 -9.06
CA ILE A 113 -1.00 13.48 -7.84
C ILE A 113 -0.34 14.55 -6.98
N ILE A 114 -1.19 15.43 -6.43
CA ILE A 114 -0.85 16.39 -5.38
C ILE A 114 -1.52 15.87 -4.11
N GLU A 115 -0.72 15.56 -3.10
CA GLU A 115 -1.22 15.05 -1.82
C GLU A 115 -1.82 16.16 -0.95
N PRO A 116 -2.70 15.81 -0.01
CA PRO A 116 -3.22 16.78 0.95
C PRO A 116 -2.08 17.48 1.70
N PHE A 117 -2.12 18.81 1.73
CA PHE A 117 -1.13 19.65 2.43
C PHE A 117 0.31 19.42 1.93
N GLU A 118 0.53 19.15 0.64
CA GLU A 118 1.86 18.88 0.06
C GLU A 118 2.89 19.99 0.37
N ASP A 119 2.46 21.25 0.52
CA ASP A 119 3.34 22.36 0.90
C ASP A 119 3.79 22.31 2.38
N ASP A 120 3.03 21.65 3.25
CA ASP A 120 3.27 21.60 4.70
C ASP A 120 3.79 20.23 5.18
N VAL A 121 3.60 19.18 4.37
CA VAL A 121 3.90 17.78 4.72
C VAL A 121 4.88 17.20 3.70
N ASP A 122 6.05 16.76 4.18
CA ASP A 122 7.04 16.06 3.36
C ASP A 122 6.60 14.61 3.06
N TRP A 123 5.71 14.46 2.08
CA TRP A 123 5.23 13.16 1.64
C TRP A 123 6.35 12.25 1.14
N ASP A 124 7.36 12.80 0.47
CA ASP A 124 8.48 12.02 -0.08
C ASP A 124 9.30 11.32 1.01
N SER A 125 9.31 11.87 2.23
CA SER A 125 9.88 11.18 3.38
C SER A 125 9.07 9.96 3.84
N MET A 126 7.76 9.90 3.61
CA MET A 126 6.85 8.87 4.17
C MET A 126 6.34 7.85 3.15
N ILE A 127 6.40 8.16 1.84
CA ILE A 127 5.87 7.29 0.78
C ILE A 127 6.94 6.90 -0.23
N VAL A 128 6.64 5.90 -1.05
CA VAL A 128 7.35 5.59 -2.29
C VAL A 128 6.46 5.99 -3.46
N ARG A 129 6.97 6.80 -4.39
CA ARG A 129 6.26 7.17 -5.62
C ARG A 129 6.74 6.32 -6.78
N ILE A 130 5.81 5.70 -7.50
CA ILE A 130 6.07 4.96 -8.73
C ILE A 130 5.20 5.56 -9.83
N ARG A 131 5.85 5.99 -10.92
CA ARG A 131 5.11 6.47 -12.09
C ARG A 131 4.31 5.34 -12.71
N ARG A 132 3.20 5.68 -13.35
CA ARG A 132 2.31 4.70 -13.97
C ARG A 132 3.05 3.76 -14.92
N ASN A 133 3.91 4.33 -15.76
CA ASN A 133 4.69 3.58 -16.75
C ASN A 133 5.68 2.59 -16.11
N ASP A 134 6.07 2.81 -14.86
CA ASP A 134 7.01 1.97 -14.12
C ASP A 134 6.31 0.92 -13.24
N ALA A 135 4.98 0.85 -13.25
CA ALA A 135 4.20 -0.09 -12.41
C ALA A 135 4.56 -1.57 -12.65
N HIS A 136 5.04 -1.93 -13.84
CA HIS A 136 5.50 -3.27 -14.15
C HIS A 136 6.82 -3.65 -13.44
N ARG A 137 7.54 -2.66 -12.89
CA ARG A 137 8.82 -2.80 -12.19
C ARG A 137 8.69 -2.63 -10.69
N ILE A 138 7.48 -2.60 -10.12
CA ILE A 138 7.25 -2.39 -8.68
C ILE A 138 8.15 -3.28 -7.84
N ASN A 139 8.24 -4.59 -8.16
CA ASN A 139 9.05 -5.51 -7.37
C ASN A 139 10.54 -5.12 -7.35
N GLU A 140 11.09 -4.80 -8.53
CA GLU A 140 12.49 -4.37 -8.73
C GLU A 140 12.77 -3.04 -8.02
N ILE A 141 11.87 -2.06 -8.17
CA ILE A 141 12.01 -0.73 -7.57
C ILE A 141 12.05 -0.84 -6.05
N LEU A 142 11.15 -1.63 -5.46
CA LEU A 142 11.10 -1.82 -4.01
C LEU A 142 12.28 -2.64 -3.49
N ASP A 143 12.80 -3.60 -4.26
CA ASP A 143 14.03 -4.33 -3.89
C ASP A 143 15.28 -3.44 -3.93
N ALA A 144 15.27 -2.40 -4.75
CA ALA A 144 16.38 -1.45 -4.85
C ALA A 144 16.44 -0.44 -3.69
N ILE A 145 15.38 -0.33 -2.87
CA ILE A 145 15.34 0.56 -1.71
C ILE A 145 16.19 -0.05 -0.58
N PRO A 146 17.26 0.62 -0.14
CA PRO A 146 18.06 0.14 0.99
C PRO A 146 17.24 0.05 2.28
N GLU A 147 17.56 -0.92 3.14
CA GLU A 147 16.82 -1.11 4.39
C GLU A 147 16.87 0.14 5.29
N ASP A 148 17.97 0.87 5.33
CA ASP A 148 18.07 2.12 6.12
C ASP A 148 17.18 3.23 5.55
N GLU A 149 16.94 3.26 4.24
CA GLU A 149 15.99 4.18 3.62
C GLU A 149 14.56 3.78 3.95
N TYR A 150 14.23 2.49 3.83
CA TYR A 150 12.91 1.97 4.23
C TYR A 150 12.59 2.28 5.70
N GLN A 151 13.53 2.10 6.62
CA GLN A 151 13.33 2.38 8.06
C GLN A 151 13.19 3.86 8.40
N ARG A 152 13.51 4.78 7.46
CA ARG A 152 13.28 6.22 7.62
C ARG A 152 11.91 6.67 7.11
N LYS A 153 11.22 5.83 6.34
CA LYS A 153 9.88 6.09 5.81
C LYS A 153 8.81 5.70 6.81
#